data_AF-A0A2V5HAY6-F1
#
_entry.id   AF-A0A2V5HAY6-F1
#
_cell.length_a   1.000
_cell.length_b   1.000
_cell.length_c   1.000
_cell.angle_alpha   90.00
_cell.angle_beta   90.00
_cell.angle_gamma   90.00
#
_symmetry.space_group_name_H-M   'P 1'
#
loop_
_entity.id
_entity.type
_entity.pdbx_description
1 polymer ?
#
loop_
_entity_poly.entity_id
_entity_poly.type
_entity_poly.pdbx_seq_one_letter_code
_entity_poly.pdbx_strand_id
1 'polypeptide(L)'
;METQQRTRGIWGLFRAPSEPSTRSTQPESGAEKGISLLKSPDSASSSDSSAGGPRPWTRGKILTVSILAFFALAIIVIAITVPVVLVKRNKSHDDPSYHNAANQPIQVLSDFPDPGLLHVNSTWYTYGTNAVKNNSEVPHVPVATSRDFSSWKLLNGHDAMPSLSNWETNINHYAPDVIQRDDGRYVLYYSGELKDWLYHHCVGVAVTNGTNPLGPYVPQRKPLACPRDQGGAIDPSPFRDADGTLYVVYKADANSIGHGGDCNNGKKPVLPVPILLQELAADGVTPVGDPVQILQNDKSDGPLVEAPNLLRTAQGIYYLFFSSHCFTSPKYDVKYAYATSLKGPYTRADRALFKTGDFGLKSPGGATVSRDGTRIVFHANCGKLRCLHAAAIAIHANSTITPASL
;
A
#
# COMPACT_ATOMS: atom_id res chain seq x y z
N MET A 1 58.63 27.01 5.32
CA MET A 1 57.79 28.16 5.69
C MET A 1 56.34 27.70 5.56
N GLU A 2 55.69 27.12 6.57
CA GLU A 2 55.68 27.44 8.02
C GLU A 2 55.40 28.94 8.27
N THR A 3 54.55 29.42 9.18
CA THR A 3 53.59 28.85 10.18
C THR A 3 52.58 29.99 10.55
N GLN A 4 51.53 29.90 11.39
CA GLN A 4 51.03 28.93 12.38
C GLN A 4 49.47 29.01 12.49
N GLN A 5 48.88 28.60 13.63
CA GLN A 5 47.44 28.63 13.95
C GLN A 5 46.98 29.92 14.66
N ARG A 6 45.65 30.17 14.72
CA ARG A 6 45.00 30.52 16.00
C ARG A 6 43.50 30.20 16.08
N THR A 7 43.09 29.68 17.24
CA THR A 7 41.71 29.35 17.63
C THR A 7 41.21 30.25 18.76
N ARG A 8 39.89 30.53 18.79
CA ARG A 8 38.99 31.03 19.86
C ARG A 8 37.57 31.02 19.24
N GLY A 9 36.45 30.60 19.82
CA GLY A 9 36.13 30.04 21.14
C GLY A 9 35.14 30.93 21.92
N ILE A 10 33.90 30.46 22.18
CA ILE A 10 33.08 30.67 23.41
C ILE A 10 31.64 30.07 23.29
N TRP A 11 31.40 29.09 24.17
CA TRP A 11 30.22 28.58 24.89
C TRP A 11 28.75 29.08 24.76
N GLY A 12 27.85 28.10 24.93
CA GLY A 12 26.55 28.19 25.62
C GLY A 12 25.33 27.86 24.74
N LEU A 13 24.30 27.12 25.15
CA LEU A 13 23.98 26.34 26.37
C LEU A 13 22.70 25.54 26.04
N PHE A 14 22.54 24.27 26.43
CA PHE A 14 21.28 23.68 26.94
C PHE A 14 21.47 22.24 27.42
N ARG A 15 20.76 21.87 28.50
CA ARG A 15 20.91 20.62 29.27
C ARG A 15 19.86 19.57 28.88
N ALA A 16 20.25 18.30 28.89
CA ALA A 16 19.33 17.18 28.99
C ALA A 16 18.99 16.86 30.47
N PRO A 17 17.83 16.25 30.78
CA PRO A 17 17.58 15.53 32.03
C PRO A 17 17.68 14.00 31.86
N SER A 18 17.84 13.31 32.99
CA SER A 18 18.25 11.91 33.13
C SER A 18 17.11 10.92 33.42
N GLU A 19 17.44 9.63 33.30
CA GLU A 19 16.63 8.45 33.64
C GLU A 19 16.43 8.22 35.17
N PRO A 20 15.58 7.24 35.59
CA PRO A 20 14.77 7.38 36.82
C PRO A 20 15.33 6.71 38.08
N SER A 21 14.66 6.99 39.21
CA SER A 21 14.86 6.35 40.52
C SER A 21 13.57 5.68 41.01
N THR A 22 13.71 4.60 41.78
CA THR A 22 12.62 3.76 42.28
C THR A 22 12.37 3.92 43.78
N ARG A 23 11.08 4.03 44.19
CA ARG A 23 10.54 3.25 45.33
C ARG A 23 9.01 3.37 45.47
N SER A 24 8.43 2.37 46.15
CA SER A 24 7.02 2.24 46.50
C SER A 24 6.69 2.89 47.85
N THR A 25 5.41 3.27 48.03
CA THR A 25 4.57 2.81 49.18
C THR A 25 3.07 3.07 48.93
N GLN A 26 2.24 2.54 49.85
CA GLN A 26 0.79 2.33 49.74
C GLN A 26 -0.10 3.55 50.11
N PRO A 27 -1.44 3.48 49.90
CA PRO A 27 -2.33 4.63 49.97
C PRO A 27 -3.10 4.78 51.31
N GLU A 28 -3.51 6.02 51.57
CA GLU A 28 -4.58 6.42 52.50
C GLU A 28 -5.49 7.41 51.77
N SER A 29 -6.69 7.80 52.21
CA SER A 29 -7.83 7.23 52.94
C SER A 29 -8.78 8.42 53.24
N GLY A 30 -10.07 8.18 53.52
CA GLY A 30 -11.05 9.23 53.88
C GLY A 30 -11.64 10.00 52.68
N ALA A 31 -12.87 10.51 52.71
CA ALA A 31 -13.91 10.50 53.76
C ALA A 31 -15.29 10.51 53.03
N GLU A 32 -16.27 9.65 53.35
CA GLU A 32 -17.11 9.56 54.57
C GLU A 32 -18.33 10.50 54.56
N LYS A 33 -19.51 9.91 54.80
CA LYS A 33 -20.78 10.40 55.39
C LYS A 33 -21.99 9.84 54.64
N GLY A 34 -22.95 9.14 55.27
CA GLY A 34 -22.99 8.60 56.63
C GLY A 34 -24.43 8.39 57.12
N ILE A 35 -24.58 7.67 58.25
CA ILE A 35 -25.69 7.82 59.24
C ILE A 35 -27.07 7.36 58.69
N SER A 36 -27.87 6.44 59.28
CA SER A 36 -28.09 5.94 60.65
C SER A 36 -29.16 4.79 60.54
N LEU A 37 -29.52 3.93 61.50
CA LEU A 37 -29.09 3.54 62.86
C LEU A 37 -29.93 2.30 63.26
N LEU A 38 -29.47 1.53 64.26
CA LEU A 38 -30.29 0.68 65.17
C LEU A 38 -31.02 -0.54 64.51
N LYS A 39 -31.20 -1.69 65.18
CA LYS A 39 -30.86 -2.16 66.54
C LYS A 39 -30.69 -3.69 66.50
N SER A 40 -29.89 -4.25 67.40
CA SER A 40 -29.80 -5.70 67.65
C SER A 40 -30.45 -6.06 69.01
N PRO A 41 -30.53 -7.34 69.41
CA PRO A 41 -31.74 -8.16 69.38
C PRO A 41 -32.42 -8.28 70.76
N ASP A 42 -33.55 -9.01 70.85
CA ASP A 42 -33.70 -10.13 71.81
C ASP A 42 -35.09 -10.80 71.83
N SER A 43 -35.10 -12.00 72.41
CA SER A 43 -36.22 -12.76 73.01
C SER A 43 -37.11 -13.67 72.14
N ALA A 44 -37.09 -14.94 72.56
CA ALA A 44 -37.76 -16.12 72.04
C ALA A 44 -39.30 -16.13 72.12
N SER A 45 -39.93 -16.97 71.29
CA SER A 45 -40.90 -17.96 71.79
C SER A 45 -41.03 -19.17 70.84
N SER A 46 -41.26 -20.34 71.41
CA SER A 46 -41.39 -21.64 70.72
C SER A 46 -42.84 -21.98 70.41
N SER A 47 -43.10 -22.61 69.26
CA SER A 47 -44.25 -23.51 69.09
C SER A 47 -43.97 -24.57 68.02
N ASP A 48 -44.28 -25.83 68.33
CA ASP A 48 -44.15 -26.99 67.45
C ASP A 48 -44.96 -26.89 66.15
N SER A 49 -44.47 -27.53 65.06
CA SER A 49 -45.19 -28.67 64.45
C SER A 49 -44.52 -29.28 63.21
N SER A 50 -44.49 -30.62 63.20
CA SER A 50 -44.35 -31.51 62.02
C SER A 50 -43.02 -31.49 61.22
N ALA A 51 -42.21 -32.53 61.45
CA ALA A 51 -41.11 -32.89 60.57
C ALA A 51 -41.63 -33.43 59.21
N GLY A 52 -41.69 -32.57 58.20
CA GLY A 52 -41.94 -32.97 56.82
C GLY A 52 -40.71 -33.56 56.16
N GLY A 53 -40.57 -34.89 56.17
CA GLY A 53 -39.52 -35.58 55.41
C GLY A 53 -39.59 -35.25 53.90
N PRO A 54 -38.46 -35.29 53.16
CA PRO A 54 -38.40 -34.85 51.77
C PRO A 54 -39.38 -35.61 50.89
N ARG A 55 -40.40 -34.92 50.38
CA ARG A 55 -41.39 -35.52 49.46
C ARG A 55 -40.67 -36.01 48.20
N PRO A 56 -40.82 -37.28 47.79
CA PRO A 56 -40.20 -37.79 46.57
C PRO A 56 -40.75 -37.00 45.37
N TRP A 57 -39.86 -36.59 44.46
CA TRP A 57 -40.26 -35.82 43.29
C TRP A 57 -41.24 -36.62 42.42
N THR A 58 -42.35 -35.99 42.04
CA THR A 58 -43.28 -36.57 41.07
C THR A 58 -42.59 -36.71 39.71
N ARG A 59 -42.92 -37.77 38.96
CA ARG A 59 -42.30 -38.02 37.63
C ARG A 59 -42.35 -36.80 36.69
N GLY A 60 -43.42 -36.00 36.76
CA GLY A 60 -43.54 -34.75 36.00
C GLY A 60 -42.53 -33.66 36.39
N LYS A 61 -42.16 -33.54 37.67
CA LYS A 61 -41.11 -32.61 38.13
C LYS A 61 -39.70 -33.08 37.74
N ILE A 62 -39.46 -34.39 37.79
CA ILE A 62 -38.20 -34.98 37.29
C ILE A 62 -38.06 -34.66 35.80
N LEU A 63 -39.11 -34.94 35.00
CA LEU A 63 -39.10 -34.70 33.56
C LEU A 63 -38.86 -33.23 33.18
N THR A 64 -39.55 -32.27 33.83
CA THR A 64 -39.36 -30.85 33.53
C THR A 64 -37.98 -30.34 33.92
N VAL A 65 -37.41 -30.78 35.05
CA VAL A 65 -36.05 -30.41 35.43
C VAL A 65 -35.00 -31.05 34.51
N SER A 66 -35.20 -32.30 34.08
CA SER A 66 -34.33 -32.93 33.06
C SER A 66 -34.36 -32.20 31.72
N ILE A 67 -35.53 -31.74 31.27
CA ILE A 67 -35.69 -30.94 30.04
C ILE A 67 -34.98 -29.58 30.19
N LEU A 68 -35.18 -28.88 31.31
CA LEU A 68 -34.51 -27.60 31.57
C LEU A 68 -32.98 -27.75 31.67
N ALA A 69 -32.49 -28.80 32.32
CA ALA A 69 -31.07 -29.10 32.39
C ALA A 69 -30.47 -29.43 31.00
N PHE A 70 -31.21 -30.16 30.15
CA PHE A 70 -30.81 -30.43 28.77
C PHE A 70 -30.69 -29.14 27.94
N PHE A 71 -31.68 -28.24 28.01
CA PHE A 71 -31.61 -26.96 27.30
C PHE A 71 -30.50 -26.04 27.84
N ALA A 72 -30.30 -25.98 29.16
CA ALA A 72 -29.18 -25.25 29.75
C ALA A 72 -27.83 -25.78 29.27
N LEU A 73 -27.66 -27.11 29.24
CA LEU A 73 -26.44 -27.75 28.71
C LEU A 73 -26.25 -27.46 27.22
N ALA A 74 -27.32 -27.54 26.40
CA ALA A 74 -27.26 -27.22 24.98
C ALA A 74 -26.85 -25.75 24.73
N ILE A 75 -27.39 -24.80 25.52
CA ILE A 75 -27.01 -23.39 25.46
C ILE A 75 -25.53 -23.20 25.85
N ILE A 76 -25.04 -23.87 26.89
CA ILE A 76 -23.62 -23.83 27.30
C ILE A 76 -22.73 -24.40 26.19
N VAL A 77 -23.11 -25.53 25.59
CA VAL A 77 -22.37 -26.14 24.46
C VAL A 77 -22.32 -25.18 23.27
N ILE A 78 -23.44 -24.55 22.89
CA ILE A 78 -23.47 -23.56 21.80
C ILE A 78 -22.61 -22.34 22.15
N ALA A 79 -22.73 -21.80 23.37
CA ALA A 79 -21.98 -20.64 23.85
C ALA A 79 -20.46 -20.87 23.94
N ILE A 80 -20.00 -22.12 24.05
CA ILE A 80 -18.57 -22.49 24.00
C ILE A 80 -18.15 -22.82 22.57
N THR A 81 -18.91 -23.65 21.86
CA THR A 81 -18.53 -24.15 20.53
C THR A 81 -18.58 -23.08 19.45
N VAL A 82 -19.55 -22.18 19.47
CA VAL A 82 -19.66 -21.12 18.45
C VAL A 82 -18.46 -20.16 18.52
N PRO A 83 -18.06 -19.60 19.68
CA PRO A 83 -16.82 -18.82 19.76
C PRO A 83 -15.56 -19.61 19.40
N VAL A 84 -15.44 -20.87 19.80
CA VAL A 84 -14.26 -21.70 19.44
C VAL A 84 -14.19 -21.96 17.93
N VAL A 85 -15.31 -22.25 17.27
CA VAL A 85 -15.39 -22.42 15.81
C VAL A 85 -15.10 -21.11 15.08
N LEU A 86 -15.66 -19.99 15.56
CA LEU A 86 -15.39 -18.65 15.00
C LEU A 86 -13.91 -18.27 15.17
N VAL A 87 -13.30 -18.48 16.34
CA VAL A 87 -11.87 -18.21 16.60
C VAL A 87 -10.96 -19.12 15.76
N LYS A 88 -11.32 -20.41 15.57
CA LYS A 88 -10.59 -21.28 14.64
C LYS A 88 -10.70 -20.83 13.19
N ARG A 89 -11.87 -20.34 12.76
CA ARG A 89 -12.06 -19.72 11.43
C ARG A 89 -11.29 -18.41 11.28
N ASN A 90 -11.10 -17.65 12.36
CA ASN A 90 -10.45 -16.34 12.33
C ASN A 90 -8.92 -16.39 12.30
N LYS A 91 -8.31 -17.57 12.41
CA LYS A 91 -6.95 -17.77 11.88
C LYS A 91 -7.05 -18.02 10.38
N SER A 92 -7.17 -16.93 9.63
CA SER A 92 -6.78 -16.94 8.21
C SER A 92 -5.34 -17.43 8.15
N HIS A 93 -5.15 -18.67 7.70
CA HIS A 93 -3.87 -19.10 7.21
C HIS A 93 -3.67 -18.42 5.87
N ASP A 94 -2.56 -17.67 5.73
CA ASP A 94 -2.14 -17.17 4.43
C ASP A 94 -2.08 -18.34 3.43
N ASP A 95 -2.40 -18.08 2.16
CA ASP A 95 -2.39 -19.12 1.13
C ASP A 95 -1.02 -19.83 1.09
N PRO A 96 -0.96 -21.18 0.94
CA PRO A 96 0.30 -21.92 0.97
C PRO A 96 1.37 -21.40 -0.01
N SER A 97 0.97 -20.72 -1.09
CA SER A 97 1.86 -20.01 -2.02
C SER A 97 2.82 -19.02 -1.35
N TYR A 98 2.43 -18.38 -0.24
CA TYR A 98 3.26 -17.44 0.54
C TYR A 98 4.36 -18.10 1.37
N HIS A 99 4.35 -19.43 1.45
CA HIS A 99 5.34 -20.23 2.20
C HIS A 99 6.12 -21.19 1.30
N ASN A 100 5.88 -21.15 -0.01
CA ASN A 100 6.65 -21.90 -1.00
C ASN A 100 7.86 -21.08 -1.48
N ALA A 101 9.07 -21.55 -1.20
CA ALA A 101 10.31 -20.89 -1.64
C ALA A 101 10.42 -20.75 -3.17
N ALA A 102 9.77 -21.61 -3.96
CA ALA A 102 9.74 -21.49 -5.41
C ALA A 102 8.95 -20.26 -5.92
N ASN A 103 8.08 -19.69 -5.09
CA ASN A 103 7.29 -18.49 -5.39
C ASN A 103 7.95 -17.19 -4.90
N GLN A 104 9.16 -17.26 -4.36
CA GLN A 104 9.84 -16.12 -3.76
C GLN A 104 10.22 -15.07 -4.83
N PRO A 105 9.86 -13.79 -4.65
CA PRO A 105 10.34 -12.71 -5.50
C PRO A 105 11.88 -12.59 -5.50
N ILE A 106 12.48 -12.61 -6.68
CA ILE A 106 13.93 -12.52 -6.86
C ILE A 106 14.34 -11.05 -6.83
N GLN A 107 15.31 -10.68 -5.99
CA GLN A 107 15.94 -9.36 -6.04
C GLN A 107 16.88 -9.30 -7.26
N VAL A 108 16.61 -8.42 -8.22
CA VAL A 108 17.29 -8.41 -9.52
C VAL A 108 18.14 -7.16 -9.78
N LEU A 109 17.86 -6.02 -9.10
CA LEU A 109 18.73 -4.82 -9.10
C LEU A 109 18.76 -4.16 -7.72
N SER A 110 19.85 -3.48 -7.38
CA SER A 110 20.11 -2.94 -6.04
C SER A 110 19.48 -1.59 -5.72
N ASP A 111 19.31 -0.72 -6.72
CA ASP A 111 18.67 0.58 -6.56
C ASP A 111 17.96 0.94 -7.86
N PHE A 112 16.69 0.57 -7.94
CA PHE A 112 15.86 0.75 -9.12
C PHE A 112 14.41 0.84 -8.63
N PRO A 113 14.01 2.02 -8.14
CA PRO A 113 12.69 2.20 -7.56
C PRO A 113 11.62 2.42 -8.63
N ASP A 114 10.37 2.22 -8.22
CA ASP A 114 9.16 2.54 -8.98
C ASP A 114 9.19 2.00 -10.44
N PRO A 115 9.40 0.68 -10.64
CA PRO A 115 9.61 0.07 -11.95
C PRO A 115 8.35 -0.02 -12.83
N GLY A 116 8.27 0.80 -13.89
CA GLY A 116 7.39 0.53 -15.03
C GLY A 116 7.82 -0.72 -15.81
N LEU A 117 6.93 -1.31 -16.62
CA LEU A 117 7.18 -2.61 -17.26
C LEU A 117 6.59 -2.73 -18.68
N LEU A 118 7.46 -3.06 -19.64
CA LEU A 118 7.11 -3.28 -21.03
C LEU A 118 7.68 -4.62 -21.52
N HIS A 119 6.88 -5.38 -22.27
CA HIS A 119 7.34 -6.58 -22.97
C HIS A 119 7.09 -6.44 -24.47
N VAL A 120 8.17 -6.40 -25.26
CA VAL A 120 8.13 -6.33 -26.73
C VAL A 120 9.24 -7.17 -27.33
N ASN A 121 8.95 -7.86 -28.44
CA ASN A 121 9.92 -8.68 -29.18
C ASN A 121 10.73 -9.65 -28.28
N SER A 122 10.04 -10.37 -27.40
CA SER A 122 10.63 -11.32 -26.42
C SER A 122 11.70 -10.70 -25.50
N THR A 123 11.64 -9.39 -25.29
CA THR A 123 12.52 -8.65 -24.38
C THR A 123 11.67 -7.83 -23.42
N TRP A 124 11.96 -8.00 -22.14
CA TRP A 124 11.40 -7.19 -21.06
C TRP A 124 12.25 -5.95 -20.86
N TYR A 125 11.58 -4.82 -20.67
CA TYR A 125 12.16 -3.52 -20.36
C TYR A 125 11.49 -3.03 -19.09
N THR A 126 12.30 -2.49 -18.17
CA THR A 126 11.79 -1.77 -17.00
C THR A 126 12.43 -0.39 -16.93
N TYR A 127 11.64 0.59 -16.53
CA TYR A 127 11.95 2.00 -16.47
C TYR A 127 11.80 2.42 -15.01
N GLY A 128 12.80 3.08 -14.43
CA GLY A 128 12.84 3.34 -12.99
C GLY A 128 12.86 4.82 -12.66
N THR A 129 12.49 5.15 -11.42
CA THR A 129 12.76 6.46 -10.82
C THR A 129 14.25 6.78 -10.89
N ASN A 130 14.59 8.06 -11.09
CA ASN A 130 15.97 8.57 -11.01
C ASN A 130 16.58 8.18 -9.63
N ALA A 131 17.57 7.28 -9.62
CA ALA A 131 18.00 6.59 -8.39
C ALA A 131 18.63 7.54 -7.35
N VAL A 132 19.26 8.63 -7.80
CA VAL A 132 19.94 9.59 -6.92
C VAL A 132 19.14 10.89 -6.83
N LYS A 133 18.47 11.07 -5.69
CA LYS A 133 17.71 12.28 -5.36
C LYS A 133 18.58 13.54 -5.51
N ASN A 134 18.01 14.59 -6.12
CA ASN A 134 18.67 15.88 -6.34
C ASN A 134 20.01 15.82 -7.10
N ASN A 135 20.22 14.81 -7.95
CA ASN A 135 21.38 14.72 -8.83
C ASN A 135 20.93 14.71 -10.30
N SER A 136 21.51 15.60 -11.12
CA SER A 136 21.25 15.74 -12.56
C SER A 136 22.31 15.08 -13.45
N GLU A 137 23.32 14.41 -12.86
CA GLU A 137 24.36 13.66 -13.56
C GLU A 137 23.99 12.16 -13.71
N VAL A 138 22.82 11.76 -13.22
CA VAL A 138 22.25 10.41 -13.44
C VAL A 138 21.15 10.47 -14.50
N PRO A 139 20.86 9.35 -15.20
CA PRO A 139 19.70 9.27 -16.10
C PRO A 139 18.41 9.74 -15.42
N HIS A 140 17.62 10.57 -16.12
CA HIS A 140 16.29 10.96 -15.68
C HIS A 140 15.37 9.74 -15.63
N VAL A 141 15.46 8.87 -16.64
CA VAL A 141 14.82 7.54 -16.67
C VAL A 141 15.88 6.46 -16.95
N PRO A 142 16.46 5.83 -15.91
CA PRO A 142 17.25 4.61 -16.08
C PRO A 142 16.42 3.45 -16.62
N VAL A 143 17.05 2.58 -17.41
CA VAL A 143 16.42 1.41 -18.03
C VAL A 143 17.21 0.14 -17.73
N ALA A 144 16.50 -0.95 -17.44
CA ALA A 144 17.06 -2.29 -17.41
C ALA A 144 16.29 -3.24 -18.33
N THR A 145 16.95 -4.31 -18.79
CA THR A 145 16.36 -5.29 -19.72
C THR A 145 16.58 -6.74 -19.28
N SER A 146 15.66 -7.61 -19.66
CA SER A 146 15.73 -9.06 -19.44
C SER A 146 15.13 -9.84 -20.62
N ARG A 147 15.53 -11.10 -20.80
CA ARG A 147 14.92 -12.04 -21.76
C ARG A 147 14.18 -13.20 -21.09
N ASP A 148 14.50 -13.48 -19.83
CA ASP A 148 14.02 -14.60 -19.02
C ASP A 148 13.19 -14.15 -17.80
N PHE A 149 13.06 -12.84 -17.59
CA PHE A 149 12.43 -12.17 -16.44
C PHE A 149 13.13 -12.37 -15.08
N SER A 150 14.06 -13.32 -14.97
CA SER A 150 14.86 -13.58 -13.76
C SER A 150 16.23 -12.88 -13.79
N SER A 151 16.83 -12.68 -14.97
CA SER A 151 18.15 -12.08 -15.15
C SER A 151 18.02 -10.69 -15.78
N TRP A 152 18.27 -9.63 -15.01
CA TRP A 152 18.15 -8.24 -15.47
C TRP A 152 19.50 -7.57 -15.64
N LYS A 153 19.66 -6.81 -16.72
CA LYS A 153 20.83 -5.98 -17.02
C LYS A 153 20.45 -4.51 -17.01
N LEU A 154 20.98 -3.75 -16.04
CA LEU A 154 20.93 -2.29 -16.05
C LEU A 154 21.74 -1.73 -17.23
N LEU A 155 21.18 -0.77 -17.96
CA LEU A 155 21.84 -0.06 -19.04
C LEU A 155 22.57 1.16 -18.45
N ASN A 156 23.77 0.93 -17.90
CA ASN A 156 24.56 1.96 -17.22
C ASN A 156 24.78 3.21 -18.10
N GLY A 157 24.39 4.37 -17.59
CA GLY A 157 24.50 5.66 -18.29
C GLY A 157 23.51 5.86 -19.44
N HIS A 158 22.64 4.89 -19.74
CA HIS A 158 21.55 5.08 -20.69
C HIS A 158 20.40 5.82 -20.01
N ASP A 159 19.97 6.91 -20.63
CA ASP A 159 18.77 7.65 -20.26
C ASP A 159 17.73 7.49 -21.36
N ALA A 160 16.52 7.03 -21.00
CA ALA A 160 15.42 6.97 -21.94
C ALA A 160 14.94 8.38 -22.31
N MET A 161 15.02 9.35 -21.39
CA MET A 161 14.52 10.72 -21.57
C MET A 161 15.64 11.76 -21.35
N PRO A 162 16.66 11.80 -22.23
CA PRO A 162 17.83 12.67 -22.07
C PRO A 162 17.55 14.16 -22.34
N SER A 163 16.35 14.49 -22.82
CA SER A 163 15.90 15.86 -23.08
C SER A 163 14.74 16.21 -22.15
N LEU A 164 14.76 17.43 -21.63
CA LEU A 164 13.75 17.95 -20.70
C LEU A 164 12.85 18.99 -21.35
N SER A 165 11.65 19.14 -20.78
CA SER A 165 10.72 20.20 -21.07
C SER A 165 11.00 21.46 -20.24
N ASN A 166 10.44 22.60 -20.66
CA ASN A 166 10.68 23.87 -19.98
C ASN A 166 10.01 23.96 -18.61
N TRP A 167 8.97 23.16 -18.34
CA TRP A 167 8.18 23.22 -17.10
C TRP A 167 8.78 22.46 -15.91
N GLU A 168 9.64 21.48 -16.14
CA GLU A 168 10.17 20.56 -15.12
C GLU A 168 11.61 20.87 -14.68
N THR A 169 12.01 20.53 -13.46
CA THR A 169 13.43 20.64 -13.03
C THR A 169 14.29 19.59 -13.73
N ASN A 170 15.62 19.62 -13.53
CA ASN A 170 16.54 18.63 -14.10
C ASN A 170 16.89 17.48 -13.12
N ILE A 171 15.99 17.23 -12.17
CA ILE A 171 16.12 16.23 -11.10
C ILE A 171 14.73 15.62 -10.84
N ASN A 172 14.62 14.66 -9.93
CA ASN A 172 13.34 14.22 -9.36
C ASN A 172 12.30 13.75 -10.41
N HIS A 173 12.74 12.87 -11.31
CA HIS A 173 11.88 12.20 -12.28
C HIS A 173 11.45 10.84 -11.72
N TYR A 174 10.17 10.67 -11.41
CA TYR A 174 9.67 9.53 -10.63
C TYR A 174 8.64 8.67 -11.38
N ALA A 175 8.64 7.39 -11.04
CA ALA A 175 7.67 6.36 -11.45
C ALA A 175 7.33 6.39 -12.95
N PRO A 176 8.32 6.19 -13.84
CA PRO A 176 8.07 6.19 -15.28
C PRO A 176 7.51 4.85 -15.76
N ASP A 177 6.48 4.88 -16.60
CA ASP A 177 5.88 3.69 -17.21
C ASP A 177 5.54 3.92 -18.69
N VAL A 178 5.51 2.84 -19.49
CA VAL A 178 5.62 2.92 -20.95
C VAL A 178 4.59 2.08 -21.68
N ILE A 179 3.97 2.66 -22.71
CA ILE A 179 3.06 1.96 -23.62
C ILE A 179 3.47 2.11 -25.08
N GLN A 180 3.28 1.05 -25.86
CA GLN A 180 3.38 1.10 -27.33
C GLN A 180 2.05 1.53 -27.96
N ARG A 181 2.14 2.49 -28.89
CA ARG A 181 1.08 2.95 -29.79
C ARG A 181 0.96 2.03 -31.00
N ASP A 182 -0.16 2.15 -31.72
CA ASP A 182 -0.46 1.31 -32.89
C ASP A 182 0.41 1.65 -34.11
N ASP A 183 1.01 2.84 -34.14
CA ASP A 183 2.06 3.23 -35.11
C ASP A 183 3.47 2.76 -34.69
N GLY A 184 3.57 1.89 -33.68
CA GLY A 184 4.80 1.28 -33.20
C GLY A 184 5.70 2.19 -32.35
N ARG A 185 5.36 3.47 -32.21
CA ARG A 185 6.04 4.41 -31.30
C ARG A 185 5.71 4.11 -29.85
N TYR A 186 6.53 4.62 -28.93
CA TYR A 186 6.33 4.45 -27.50
C TYR A 186 6.02 5.80 -26.85
N VAL A 187 5.14 5.75 -25.85
CA VAL A 187 4.80 6.85 -24.97
C VAL A 187 5.25 6.47 -23.57
N LEU A 188 6.09 7.32 -22.99
CA LEU A 188 6.55 7.25 -21.61
C LEU A 188 5.81 8.31 -20.81
N TYR A 189 5.20 7.91 -19.71
CA TYR A 189 4.58 8.78 -18.73
C TYR A 189 5.49 8.79 -17.50
N TYR A 190 5.57 9.92 -16.80
CA TYR A 190 6.46 10.08 -15.65
C TYR A 190 5.96 11.21 -14.75
N SER A 191 6.47 11.30 -13.54
CA SER A 191 6.25 12.43 -12.64
C SER A 191 7.44 13.39 -12.72
N GLY A 192 7.21 14.65 -13.09
CA GLY A 192 8.25 15.69 -13.15
C GLY A 192 8.03 16.77 -12.09
N GLU A 193 9.09 17.17 -11.38
CA GLU A 193 9.05 18.28 -10.42
C GLU A 193 8.89 19.64 -11.14
N LEU A 194 7.96 20.48 -10.69
CA LEU A 194 7.67 21.77 -11.32
C LEU A 194 8.75 22.83 -11.03
N LYS A 195 9.24 23.53 -12.07
CA LYS A 195 10.15 24.68 -11.88
C LYS A 195 9.52 25.86 -11.13
N ASP A 196 8.21 26.08 -11.28
CA ASP A 196 7.48 27.20 -10.67
C ASP A 196 6.80 26.83 -9.34
N TRP A 197 6.86 25.55 -8.94
CA TRP A 197 6.30 25.06 -7.68
C TRP A 197 7.13 23.86 -7.16
N LEU A 198 8.35 24.17 -6.72
CA LEU A 198 9.33 23.18 -6.25
C LEU A 198 8.76 22.23 -5.19
N TYR A 199 9.26 20.99 -5.18
CA TYR A 199 8.78 19.85 -4.40
C TYR A 199 7.39 19.30 -4.77
N HIS A 200 6.64 19.96 -5.66
CA HIS A 200 5.40 19.45 -6.24
C HIS A 200 5.64 18.93 -7.65
N HIS A 201 4.93 17.86 -7.99
CA HIS A 201 5.14 17.12 -9.23
C HIS A 201 3.84 17.07 -10.03
N CYS A 202 3.97 16.98 -11.35
CA CYS A 202 2.85 16.77 -12.26
C CYS A 202 3.20 15.68 -13.28
N VAL A 203 2.17 15.02 -13.81
CA VAL A 203 2.34 13.93 -14.79
C VAL A 203 2.83 14.55 -16.10
N GLY A 204 4.06 14.24 -16.47
CA GLY A 204 4.62 14.49 -17.79
C GLY A 204 4.36 13.33 -18.75
N VAL A 205 4.52 13.60 -20.03
CA VAL A 205 4.44 12.58 -21.08
C VAL A 205 5.44 12.87 -22.20
N ALA A 206 6.11 11.83 -22.68
CA ALA A 206 7.19 11.90 -23.66
C ALA A 206 7.02 10.82 -24.73
N VAL A 207 7.37 11.12 -25.98
CA VAL A 207 7.11 10.23 -27.13
C VAL A 207 8.37 9.98 -27.93
N THR A 208 8.56 8.76 -28.41
CA THR A 208 9.68 8.42 -29.31
C THR A 208 9.40 8.88 -30.75
N ASN A 209 10.44 9.31 -31.48
CA ASN A 209 10.31 9.61 -32.91
C ASN A 209 10.28 8.35 -33.80
N GLY A 210 10.58 7.17 -33.24
CA GLY A 210 10.59 5.89 -33.95
C GLY A 210 10.23 4.72 -33.04
N THR A 211 10.51 3.49 -33.48
CA THR A 211 10.03 2.25 -32.85
C THR A 211 11.04 1.60 -31.88
N ASN A 212 11.88 2.41 -31.21
CA ASN A 212 12.83 1.93 -30.21
C ASN A 212 12.26 2.10 -28.78
N PRO A 213 12.02 1.02 -28.01
CA PRO A 213 11.55 1.12 -26.62
C PRO A 213 12.57 1.77 -25.67
N LEU A 214 13.86 1.83 -26.05
CA LEU A 214 14.90 2.52 -25.27
C LEU A 214 14.92 4.04 -25.47
N GLY A 215 14.03 4.60 -26.31
CA GLY A 215 14.00 6.02 -26.62
C GLY A 215 14.96 6.44 -27.76
N PRO A 216 15.39 7.72 -27.80
CA PRO A 216 15.05 8.77 -26.83
C PRO A 216 13.56 9.14 -26.88
N TYR A 217 12.98 9.36 -25.71
CA TYR A 217 11.65 9.93 -25.51
C TYR A 217 11.77 11.45 -25.44
N VAL A 218 10.94 12.16 -26.20
CA VAL A 218 10.93 13.63 -26.25
C VAL A 218 9.71 14.14 -25.46
N PRO A 219 9.89 14.89 -24.36
CA PRO A 219 8.78 15.31 -23.50
C PRO A 219 7.92 16.41 -24.14
N GLN A 220 6.63 16.40 -23.80
CA GLN A 220 5.68 17.43 -24.21
C GLN A 220 5.94 18.76 -23.50
N ARG A 221 5.55 19.86 -24.17
CA ARG A 221 5.77 21.24 -23.69
C ARG A 221 4.97 21.62 -22.45
N LYS A 222 4.04 20.78 -22.00
CA LYS A 222 3.18 20.97 -20.82
C LYS A 222 2.99 19.60 -20.13
N PRO A 223 2.70 19.58 -18.81
CA PRO A 223 2.20 18.38 -18.13
C PRO A 223 0.89 17.90 -18.76
N LEU A 224 0.67 16.59 -18.69
CA LEU A 224 -0.58 15.91 -19.05
C LEU A 224 -1.66 16.09 -17.96
N ALA A 225 -1.29 16.00 -16.69
CA ALA A 225 -2.18 16.20 -15.54
C ALA A 225 -1.46 16.95 -14.41
N CYS A 226 -2.11 17.97 -13.84
CA CYS A 226 -1.50 18.85 -12.84
C CYS A 226 -2.55 19.54 -11.92
N PRO A 227 -3.35 18.78 -11.14
CA PRO A 227 -4.37 19.33 -10.26
C PRO A 227 -3.74 19.98 -9.01
N ARG A 228 -3.36 21.26 -9.13
CA ARG A 228 -2.63 21.99 -8.07
C ARG A 228 -3.42 22.19 -6.78
N ASP A 229 -4.74 22.27 -6.88
CA ASP A 229 -5.68 22.25 -5.76
C ASP A 229 -5.62 20.93 -4.96
N GLN A 230 -5.14 19.86 -5.59
CA GLN A 230 -4.90 18.54 -4.99
C GLN A 230 -3.41 18.20 -4.90
N GLY A 231 -2.53 19.20 -4.81
CA GLY A 231 -1.09 19.01 -4.58
C GLY A 231 -0.25 18.65 -5.82
N GLY A 232 -0.86 18.47 -6.99
CA GLY A 232 -0.21 17.94 -8.19
C GLY A 232 -0.62 16.50 -8.48
N ALA A 233 0.17 15.78 -9.29
CA ALA A 233 -0.11 14.40 -9.67
C ALA A 233 1.19 13.61 -9.93
N ILE A 234 1.23 12.36 -9.48
CA ILE A 234 2.37 11.45 -9.63
C ILE A 234 1.92 10.02 -9.96
N ASP A 235 2.92 9.15 -10.18
CA ASP A 235 2.81 7.72 -10.45
C ASP A 235 1.87 7.36 -11.61
N PRO A 236 2.14 7.87 -12.83
CA PRO A 236 1.34 7.53 -13.99
C PRO A 236 1.66 6.13 -14.52
N SER A 237 0.64 5.29 -14.70
CA SER A 237 0.74 4.03 -15.43
C SER A 237 -0.25 4.01 -16.61
N PRO A 238 0.20 3.71 -17.84
CA PRO A 238 -0.68 3.67 -18.99
C PRO A 238 -1.43 2.34 -19.10
N PHE A 239 -2.69 2.44 -19.52
CA PHE A 239 -3.57 1.30 -19.75
C PHE A 239 -4.18 1.37 -21.16
N ARG A 240 -4.47 0.21 -21.74
CA ARG A 240 -5.24 0.10 -22.98
C ARG A 240 -6.36 -0.91 -22.76
N ASP A 241 -7.60 -0.48 -22.94
CA ASP A 241 -8.76 -1.36 -22.76
C ASP A 241 -8.99 -2.24 -24.02
N ALA A 242 -9.92 -3.18 -23.92
CA ALA A 242 -10.19 -4.20 -24.94
C ALA A 242 -10.78 -3.63 -26.26
N ASP A 243 -11.29 -2.41 -26.25
CA ASP A 243 -11.73 -1.66 -27.43
C ASP A 243 -10.58 -0.90 -28.14
N GLY A 244 -9.39 -0.91 -27.54
CA GLY A 244 -8.21 -0.18 -28.02
C GLY A 244 -8.03 1.21 -27.42
N THR A 245 -9.01 1.72 -26.66
CA THR A 245 -8.98 3.04 -26.01
C THR A 245 -7.82 3.14 -25.03
N LEU A 246 -7.10 4.26 -25.10
CA LEU A 246 -5.95 4.55 -24.25
C LEU A 246 -6.39 5.31 -23.00
N TYR A 247 -5.77 4.95 -21.88
CA TYR A 247 -5.95 5.62 -20.60
C TYR A 247 -4.58 5.80 -19.92
N VAL A 248 -4.51 6.76 -19.00
CA VAL A 248 -3.48 6.79 -17.97
C VAL A 248 -4.15 6.83 -16.61
N VAL A 249 -3.70 5.98 -15.69
CA VAL A 249 -4.07 6.03 -14.28
C VAL A 249 -2.94 6.69 -13.48
N TYR A 250 -3.27 7.55 -12.53
CA TYR A 250 -2.29 8.26 -11.69
C TYR A 250 -2.92 8.63 -10.34
N LYS A 251 -2.11 9.03 -9.34
CA LYS A 251 -2.64 9.63 -8.10
C LYS A 251 -2.63 11.16 -8.18
N ALA A 252 -3.63 11.81 -7.60
CA ALA A 252 -3.45 13.20 -7.19
C ALA A 252 -2.55 13.24 -5.94
N ASP A 253 -1.53 14.08 -5.92
CA ASP A 253 -0.49 14.07 -4.89
C ASP A 253 -0.87 14.96 -3.69
N ALA A 254 -2.10 14.82 -3.19
CA ALA A 254 -2.64 15.68 -2.13
C ALA A 254 -1.86 15.57 -0.82
N ASN A 255 -1.14 14.46 -0.62
CA ASN A 255 -0.20 14.32 0.48
C ASN A 255 0.95 15.36 0.46
N SER A 256 1.34 15.91 -0.70
CA SER A 256 2.33 17.01 -0.78
C SER A 256 1.89 18.30 -0.08
N ILE A 257 0.58 18.55 0.00
CA ILE A 257 -0.04 19.71 0.70
C ILE A 257 -0.71 19.31 2.03
N GLY A 258 -0.42 18.11 2.54
CA GLY A 258 -0.96 17.60 3.80
C GLY A 258 -0.40 18.25 5.06
N HIS A 259 -0.89 17.78 6.21
CA HIS A 259 -0.68 18.40 7.53
C HIS A 259 0.55 17.87 8.29
N GLY A 260 1.46 17.14 7.63
CA GLY A 260 2.65 16.51 8.22
C GLY A 260 2.46 15.07 8.68
N GLY A 261 3.53 14.47 9.21
CA GLY A 261 3.58 13.05 9.58
C GLY A 261 4.03 12.15 8.42
N ASP A 262 3.69 10.86 8.46
CA ASP A 262 4.01 9.88 7.41
C ASP A 262 3.57 10.40 6.02
N CYS A 263 4.53 10.46 5.08
CA CYS A 263 4.38 11.05 3.74
C CYS A 263 3.63 12.40 3.74
N ASN A 264 3.86 13.24 4.76
CA ASN A 264 3.22 14.54 4.97
C ASN A 264 1.68 14.52 5.13
N ASN A 265 1.03 13.36 5.20
CA ASN A 265 -0.43 13.23 5.35
C ASN A 265 -0.87 12.31 6.51
N GLY A 266 0.04 12.01 7.45
CA GLY A 266 -0.25 11.16 8.62
C GLY A 266 -0.95 11.89 9.78
N LYS A 267 -0.85 13.22 9.85
CA LYS A 267 -1.54 14.07 10.85
C LYS A 267 -2.95 14.41 10.39
N LYS A 268 -3.89 14.44 11.33
CA LYS A 268 -5.30 14.74 11.05
C LYS A 268 -5.54 16.25 10.82
N PRO A 269 -6.49 16.63 9.93
CA PRO A 269 -7.28 15.74 9.08
C PRO A 269 -6.42 15.15 7.95
N VAL A 270 -6.56 13.85 7.70
CA VAL A 270 -5.87 13.19 6.57
C VAL A 270 -6.58 13.63 5.30
N LEU A 271 -5.85 14.18 4.33
CA LEU A 271 -6.41 14.58 3.05
C LEU A 271 -6.77 13.35 2.19
N PRO A 272 -7.86 13.40 1.41
CA PRO A 272 -8.13 12.42 0.36
C PRO A 272 -6.99 12.39 -0.67
N VAL A 273 -6.52 11.19 -0.99
CA VAL A 273 -5.54 10.91 -2.05
C VAL A 273 -6.24 9.99 -3.07
N PRO A 274 -6.89 10.55 -4.10
CA PRO A 274 -7.61 9.78 -5.11
C PRO A 274 -6.66 9.21 -6.17
N ILE A 275 -7.00 8.02 -6.65
CA ILE A 275 -6.51 7.48 -7.93
C ILE A 275 -7.48 7.93 -9.02
N LEU A 276 -6.94 8.60 -10.03
CA LEU A 276 -7.64 9.22 -11.15
C LEU A 276 -7.32 8.45 -12.45
N LEU A 277 -8.33 8.31 -13.30
CA LEU A 277 -8.25 7.68 -14.61
C LEU A 277 -8.57 8.72 -15.68
N GLN A 278 -7.60 9.05 -16.52
CA GLN A 278 -7.76 9.94 -17.66
C GLN A 278 -7.87 9.13 -18.96
N GLU A 279 -8.93 9.34 -19.72
CA GLU A 279 -9.09 8.83 -21.09
C GLU A 279 -8.21 9.67 -22.04
N LEU A 280 -7.59 9.02 -23.03
CA LEU A 280 -6.66 9.60 -23.98
C LEU A 280 -7.07 9.28 -25.41
N ALA A 281 -6.82 10.22 -26.32
CA ALA A 281 -6.94 9.95 -27.75
C ALA A 281 -5.91 8.89 -28.20
N ALA A 282 -6.06 8.37 -29.43
CA ALA A 282 -5.18 7.35 -30.00
C ALA A 282 -3.70 7.76 -30.13
N ASP A 283 -3.35 9.03 -29.86
CA ASP A 283 -1.97 9.49 -29.76
C ASP A 283 -1.31 9.19 -28.40
N GLY A 284 -2.08 8.81 -27.37
CA GLY A 284 -1.60 8.58 -26.02
C GLY A 284 -1.07 9.83 -25.31
N VAL A 285 -1.38 11.04 -25.80
CA VAL A 285 -0.90 12.29 -25.18
C VAL A 285 -1.97 13.39 -25.08
N THR A 286 -3.10 13.25 -25.79
CA THR A 286 -4.20 14.21 -25.75
C THR A 286 -5.32 13.72 -24.82
N PRO A 287 -5.60 14.38 -23.69
CA PRO A 287 -6.74 14.07 -22.82
C PRO A 287 -8.09 14.16 -23.54
N VAL A 288 -8.99 13.21 -23.24
CA VAL A 288 -10.39 13.20 -23.66
C VAL A 288 -11.27 13.31 -22.42
N GLY A 289 -11.96 14.45 -22.29
CA GLY A 289 -12.81 14.75 -21.14
C GLY A 289 -12.05 14.88 -19.81
N ASP A 290 -12.80 15.01 -18.72
CA ASP A 290 -12.26 15.12 -17.37
C ASP A 290 -11.86 13.74 -16.79
N PRO A 291 -10.84 13.68 -15.92
CA PRO A 291 -10.42 12.44 -15.28
C PRO A 291 -11.46 11.95 -14.26
N VAL A 292 -11.63 10.63 -14.15
CA VAL A 292 -12.58 9.98 -13.25
C VAL A 292 -11.85 9.38 -12.04
N GLN A 293 -12.31 9.65 -10.82
CA GLN A 293 -11.82 8.99 -9.61
C GLN A 293 -12.29 7.52 -9.57
N ILE A 294 -11.35 6.59 -9.47
CA ILE A 294 -11.63 5.13 -9.43
C ILE A 294 -11.31 4.47 -8.08
N LEU A 295 -10.42 5.07 -7.28
CA LEU A 295 -10.09 4.65 -5.92
C LEU A 295 -9.72 5.89 -5.08
N GLN A 296 -9.75 5.77 -3.76
CA GLN A 296 -9.25 6.78 -2.81
C GLN A 296 -8.79 6.06 -1.55
N ASN A 297 -7.74 6.56 -0.88
CA ASN A 297 -7.29 6.04 0.40
C ASN A 297 -8.41 5.98 1.45
N ASP A 298 -8.45 4.89 2.20
CA ASP A 298 -9.28 4.76 3.39
C ASP A 298 -8.44 4.53 4.67
N LYS A 299 -9.11 4.31 5.81
CA LYS A 299 -8.45 4.11 7.11
C LYS A 299 -7.44 2.94 7.12
N SER A 300 -7.66 1.92 6.29
CA SER A 300 -6.77 0.76 6.14
C SER A 300 -5.54 1.03 5.26
N ASP A 301 -5.56 2.09 4.45
CA ASP A 301 -4.44 2.54 3.62
C ASP A 301 -3.62 3.66 4.30
N GLY A 302 -4.18 4.32 5.32
CA GLY A 302 -3.50 5.35 6.09
C GLY A 302 -3.31 6.66 5.30
N PRO A 303 -2.10 7.23 5.23
CA PRO A 303 -1.91 8.59 4.70
C PRO A 303 -2.19 8.71 3.20
N LEU A 304 -2.08 7.65 2.41
CA LEU A 304 -2.22 7.69 0.96
C LEU A 304 -2.46 6.31 0.34
N VAL A 305 -2.83 6.33 -0.95
CA VAL A 305 -2.64 5.22 -1.90
C VAL A 305 -1.84 5.76 -3.08
N GLU A 306 -0.94 4.96 -3.63
CA GLU A 306 -0.02 5.38 -4.70
C GLU A 306 0.39 4.24 -5.63
N ALA A 307 1.26 4.51 -6.61
CA ALA A 307 1.66 3.56 -7.65
C ALA A 307 0.51 2.73 -8.28
N PRO A 308 -0.52 3.38 -8.86
CA PRO A 308 -1.61 2.66 -9.50
C PRO A 308 -1.16 1.98 -10.80
N ASN A 309 -1.55 0.73 -11.00
CA ASN A 309 -1.34 0.01 -12.26
C ASN A 309 -2.56 -0.86 -12.60
N LEU A 310 -2.97 -0.86 -13.86
CA LEU A 310 -4.21 -1.51 -14.33
C LEU A 310 -3.95 -2.74 -15.19
N LEU A 311 -4.69 -3.80 -14.89
CA LEU A 311 -4.76 -5.03 -15.68
C LEU A 311 -6.21 -5.38 -15.98
N ARG A 312 -6.47 -5.96 -17.15
CA ARG A 312 -7.77 -6.54 -17.50
C ARG A 312 -7.57 -7.98 -17.92
N THR A 313 -8.28 -8.91 -17.27
CA THR A 313 -8.21 -10.33 -17.63
C THR A 313 -9.01 -10.63 -18.90
N ALA A 314 -8.77 -11.82 -19.49
CA ALA A 314 -9.57 -12.32 -20.62
C ALA A 314 -11.08 -12.41 -20.27
N GLN A 315 -11.42 -12.63 -19.00
CA GLN A 315 -12.79 -12.69 -18.48
C GLN A 315 -13.44 -11.32 -18.29
N GLY A 316 -12.72 -10.22 -18.54
CA GLY A 316 -13.23 -8.85 -18.40
C GLY A 316 -13.24 -8.32 -16.96
N ILE A 317 -12.47 -8.94 -16.06
CA ILE A 317 -12.25 -8.40 -14.71
C ILE A 317 -11.07 -7.43 -14.75
N TYR A 318 -11.29 -6.23 -14.23
CA TYR A 318 -10.28 -5.19 -14.07
C TYR A 318 -9.64 -5.33 -12.68
N TYR A 319 -8.31 -5.25 -12.63
CA TYR A 319 -7.52 -5.22 -11.42
C TYR A 319 -6.76 -3.90 -11.38
N LEU A 320 -6.95 -3.15 -10.29
CA LEU A 320 -6.14 -2.00 -9.94
C LEU A 320 -5.15 -2.43 -8.86
N PHE A 321 -3.89 -2.60 -9.23
CA PHE A 321 -2.78 -2.69 -8.30
C PHE A 321 -2.49 -1.28 -7.78
N PHE A 322 -2.11 -1.18 -6.51
CA PHE A 322 -1.69 0.07 -5.87
C PHE A 322 -0.84 -0.25 -4.65
N SER A 323 -0.06 0.71 -4.17
CA SER A 323 0.58 0.64 -2.86
C SER A 323 -0.18 1.47 -1.82
N SER A 324 -0.18 1.02 -0.57
CA SER A 324 -0.79 1.77 0.54
C SER A 324 0.23 2.08 1.63
N HIS A 325 -0.10 3.05 2.48
CA HIS A 325 0.81 3.66 3.44
C HIS A 325 2.00 4.38 2.78
N CYS A 326 2.89 4.97 3.57
CA CYS A 326 4.04 5.72 3.07
C CYS A 326 5.23 4.79 2.76
N PHE A 327 5.95 4.99 1.64
CA PHE A 327 7.09 4.15 1.24
C PHE A 327 8.22 3.98 2.29
N THR A 328 8.37 4.94 3.20
CA THR A 328 9.33 4.88 4.32
C THR A 328 8.85 4.04 5.51
N SER A 329 7.58 3.61 5.50
CA SER A 329 6.94 2.85 6.57
C SER A 329 7.10 1.35 6.34
N PRO A 330 7.31 0.53 7.39
CA PRO A 330 7.24 -0.93 7.27
C PRO A 330 5.83 -1.44 6.92
N LYS A 331 4.81 -0.56 6.91
CA LYS A 331 3.46 -0.90 6.46
C LYS A 331 3.28 -0.82 4.95
N TYR A 332 4.21 -0.20 4.21
CA TYR A 332 4.11 -0.11 2.76
C TYR A 332 3.96 -1.51 2.14
N ASP A 333 2.97 -1.67 1.28
CA ASP A 333 2.56 -2.94 0.72
C ASP A 333 2.17 -2.82 -0.76
N VAL A 334 2.21 -3.96 -1.49
CA VAL A 334 1.57 -4.11 -2.79
C VAL A 334 0.18 -4.65 -2.55
N LYS A 335 -0.85 -3.83 -2.77
CA LYS A 335 -2.27 -4.20 -2.73
C LYS A 335 -2.86 -4.29 -4.13
N TYR A 336 -4.08 -4.83 -4.19
CA TYR A 336 -4.92 -4.77 -5.37
C TYR A 336 -6.39 -4.66 -4.98
N ALA A 337 -7.19 -4.14 -5.90
CA ALA A 337 -8.64 -4.16 -5.88
C ALA A 337 -9.16 -4.61 -7.25
N TYR A 338 -10.35 -5.19 -7.31
CA TYR A 338 -10.93 -5.71 -8.56
C TYR A 338 -12.35 -5.19 -8.82
N ALA A 339 -12.71 -5.09 -10.10
CA ALA A 339 -14.00 -4.60 -10.58
C ALA A 339 -14.43 -5.29 -11.89
N THR A 340 -15.73 -5.30 -12.18
CA THR A 340 -16.28 -5.73 -13.49
C THR A 340 -16.39 -4.58 -14.51
N SER A 341 -15.88 -3.40 -14.15
CA SER A 341 -15.90 -2.17 -14.96
C SER A 341 -14.63 -1.38 -14.69
N LEU A 342 -14.02 -0.82 -15.73
CA LEU A 342 -12.80 -0.02 -15.65
C LEU A 342 -12.93 1.17 -14.68
N LYS A 343 -14.12 1.80 -14.66
CA LYS A 343 -14.44 2.96 -13.80
C LYS A 343 -14.97 2.53 -12.40
N GLY A 344 -14.85 1.25 -12.05
CA GLY A 344 -15.25 0.71 -10.75
C GLY A 344 -16.77 0.46 -10.62
N PRO A 345 -17.28 0.30 -9.38
CA PRO A 345 -16.55 0.40 -8.11
C PRO A 345 -15.56 -0.76 -7.92
N TYR A 346 -14.42 -0.47 -7.29
CA TYR A 346 -13.36 -1.44 -6.99
C TYR A 346 -13.51 -2.03 -5.59
N THR A 347 -13.46 -3.36 -5.50
CA THR A 347 -13.44 -4.11 -4.24
C THR A 347 -11.99 -4.43 -3.86
N ARG A 348 -11.51 -3.89 -2.73
CA ARG A 348 -10.17 -4.20 -2.20
C ARG A 348 -10.06 -5.69 -1.84
N ALA A 349 -8.89 -6.28 -2.07
CA ALA A 349 -8.57 -7.59 -1.51
C ALA A 349 -8.31 -7.51 0.00
N ASP A 350 -8.77 -8.51 0.75
CA ASP A 350 -8.58 -8.60 2.21
C ASP A 350 -7.10 -8.70 2.62
N ARG A 351 -6.26 -9.25 1.74
CA ARG A 351 -4.82 -9.41 1.91
C ARG A 351 -4.09 -8.62 0.82
N ALA A 352 -3.09 -7.84 1.21
CA ALA A 352 -2.06 -7.36 0.29
C ALA A 352 -1.42 -8.54 -0.47
N LEU A 353 -1.03 -8.31 -1.73
CA LEU A 353 -0.29 -9.29 -2.54
C LEU A 353 1.13 -9.48 -2.02
N PHE A 354 1.82 -8.41 -1.64
CA PHE A 354 3.11 -8.49 -0.94
C PHE A 354 3.13 -7.47 0.19
N LYS A 355 3.53 -7.89 1.40
CA LYS A 355 3.69 -7.02 2.58
C LYS A 355 5.01 -7.29 3.29
N THR A 356 5.45 -6.39 4.17
CA THR A 356 6.63 -6.63 5.02
C THR A 356 6.51 -7.96 5.76
N GLY A 357 7.55 -8.80 5.66
CA GLY A 357 7.60 -10.14 6.22
C GLY A 357 7.35 -11.27 5.21
N ASP A 358 6.55 -11.03 4.15
CA ASP A 358 6.39 -12.02 3.07
C ASP A 358 7.76 -12.25 2.41
N PHE A 359 8.23 -13.49 2.37
CA PHE A 359 9.56 -13.87 1.83
C PHE A 359 10.76 -13.03 2.37
N GLY A 360 10.62 -12.41 3.55
CA GLY A 360 11.63 -11.50 4.10
C GLY A 360 11.66 -10.08 3.50
N LEU A 361 10.69 -9.74 2.64
CA LEU A 361 10.53 -8.39 2.07
C LEU A 361 10.31 -7.34 3.16
N LYS A 362 10.70 -6.09 2.86
CA LYS A 362 10.48 -4.91 3.71
C LYS A 362 9.93 -3.79 2.84
N SER A 363 8.78 -3.24 3.21
CA SER A 363 8.13 -2.15 2.46
C SER A 363 8.04 -2.43 0.95
N PRO A 364 7.51 -3.58 0.50
CA PRO A 364 7.33 -3.81 -0.93
C PRO A 364 6.24 -2.89 -1.49
N GLY A 365 6.43 -2.32 -2.68
CA GLY A 365 5.46 -1.43 -3.32
C GLY A 365 5.94 -0.94 -4.69
N GLY A 366 5.24 0.04 -5.28
CA GLY A 366 5.58 0.58 -6.59
C GLY A 366 5.54 -0.49 -7.69
N ALA A 367 4.41 -1.20 -7.82
CA ALA A 367 4.33 -2.43 -8.59
C ALA A 367 3.65 -2.27 -9.96
N THR A 368 4.25 -2.87 -11.00
CA THR A 368 3.70 -2.94 -12.36
C THR A 368 3.61 -4.39 -12.82
N VAL A 369 2.42 -4.78 -13.28
CA VAL A 369 2.13 -6.13 -13.78
C VAL A 369 2.26 -6.21 -15.31
N SER A 370 2.64 -7.37 -15.81
CA SER A 370 2.63 -7.66 -17.25
C SER A 370 1.19 -7.76 -17.78
N ARG A 371 0.99 -7.41 -19.05
CA ARG A 371 -0.35 -7.41 -19.69
C ARG A 371 -1.07 -8.76 -19.73
N ASP A 372 -0.32 -9.86 -19.66
CA ASP A 372 -0.87 -11.22 -19.57
C ASP A 372 -1.26 -11.62 -18.14
N GLY A 373 -0.94 -10.79 -17.14
CA GLY A 373 -1.24 -11.02 -15.73
C GLY A 373 -0.41 -12.11 -15.06
N THR A 374 0.74 -12.50 -15.63
CA THR A 374 1.56 -13.61 -15.11
C THR A 374 2.85 -13.18 -14.42
N ARG A 375 3.36 -11.97 -14.71
CA ARG A 375 4.62 -11.43 -14.19
C ARG A 375 4.40 -10.08 -13.53
N ILE A 376 5.18 -9.77 -12.50
CA ILE A 376 5.13 -8.49 -11.79
C ILE A 376 6.54 -8.04 -11.42
N VAL A 377 6.80 -6.74 -11.55
CA VAL A 377 7.94 -6.07 -10.95
C VAL A 377 7.46 -5.12 -9.86
N PHE A 378 8.25 -4.96 -8.81
CA PHE A 378 7.99 -4.01 -7.73
C PHE A 378 9.31 -3.70 -7.01
N HIS A 379 9.35 -2.64 -6.19
CA HIS A 379 10.52 -2.34 -5.37
C HIS A 379 10.32 -2.77 -3.91
N ALA A 380 11.41 -3.05 -3.20
CA ALA A 380 11.41 -3.25 -1.75
C ALA A 380 12.68 -2.68 -1.09
N ASN A 381 12.61 -2.35 0.20
CA ASN A 381 13.71 -1.74 0.95
C ASN A 381 14.85 -2.73 1.23
N CYS A 382 16.01 -2.47 0.64
CA CYS A 382 17.23 -3.26 0.81
C CYS A 382 18.35 -2.41 1.42
N GLY A 383 18.33 -2.33 2.76
CA GLY A 383 19.22 -1.44 3.50
C GLY A 383 18.74 0.02 3.43
N LYS A 384 19.43 0.86 2.66
CA LYS A 384 19.06 2.28 2.43
C LYS A 384 18.48 2.55 1.03
N LEU A 385 18.41 1.51 0.19
CA LEU A 385 18.06 1.58 -1.23
C LEU A 385 16.71 0.90 -1.48
N ARG A 386 16.13 1.15 -2.65
CA ARG A 386 14.90 0.48 -3.11
C ARG A 386 15.26 -0.48 -4.25
N CYS A 387 15.42 -1.77 -3.91
CA CYS A 387 15.80 -2.82 -4.85
C CYS A 387 14.63 -3.22 -5.73
N LEU A 388 14.89 -3.52 -7.01
CA LEU A 388 13.93 -4.16 -7.90
C LEU A 388 13.78 -5.63 -7.54
N HIS A 389 12.54 -6.07 -7.39
CA HIS A 389 12.16 -7.47 -7.33
C HIS A 389 11.33 -7.86 -8.56
N ALA A 390 11.59 -9.05 -9.08
CA ALA A 390 10.81 -9.71 -10.12
C ALA A 390 10.11 -10.94 -9.53
N ALA A 391 8.84 -11.14 -9.87
CA ALA A 391 8.05 -12.30 -9.43
C ALA A 391 7.04 -12.75 -10.50
N ALA A 392 6.54 -13.97 -10.36
CA ALA A 392 5.32 -14.41 -11.04
C ALA A 392 4.13 -14.35 -10.08
N ILE A 393 2.94 -14.23 -10.65
CA ILE A 393 1.67 -14.23 -9.95
C ILE A 393 0.67 -15.18 -10.63
N ALA A 394 -0.28 -15.68 -9.86
CA ALA A 394 -1.43 -16.41 -10.36
C ALA A 394 -2.72 -15.66 -9.98
N ILE A 395 -3.59 -15.44 -10.96
CA ILE A 395 -4.92 -14.85 -10.78
C ILE A 395 -5.95 -15.97 -10.77
N HIS A 396 -6.72 -16.08 -9.69
CA HIS A 396 -7.65 -17.18 -9.43
C HIS A 396 -9.09 -16.81 -9.77
N ALA A 397 -9.94 -17.82 -9.99
CA ALA A 397 -11.34 -17.63 -10.40
C ALA A 397 -12.22 -16.89 -9.35
N ASN A 398 -11.82 -16.89 -8.09
CA ASN A 398 -12.41 -16.12 -6.99
C ASN A 398 -11.93 -14.65 -6.92
N SER A 399 -11.21 -14.19 -7.96
CA SER A 399 -10.54 -12.88 -8.04
C SER A 399 -9.41 -12.61 -7.04
N THR A 400 -8.90 -13.63 -6.34
CA THR A 400 -7.67 -13.47 -5.54
C THR A 400 -6.42 -13.62 -6.40
N ILE A 401 -5.35 -12.92 -6.04
CA ILE A 401 -4.02 -13.05 -6.62
C ILE A 401 -3.06 -13.62 -5.58
N THR A 402 -2.23 -14.57 -5.99
CA THR A 402 -1.16 -15.15 -5.15
C THR A 402 0.19 -15.11 -5.87
N PRO A 403 1.32 -15.15 -5.12
CA PRO A 403 2.64 -15.44 -5.69
C PRO A 403 2.65 -16.78 -6.43
N ALA A 404 3.49 -16.88 -7.45
CA ALA A 404 3.73 -18.09 -8.24
C ALA A 404 5.22 -18.23 -8.58
N SER A 405 5.63 -19.41 -9.03
CA SER A 405 6.99 -19.65 -9.52
C SER A 405 7.23 -18.97 -10.86
N LEU A 406 8.41 -18.35 -11.00
CA LEU A 406 8.85 -17.64 -12.20
C LEU A 406 9.10 -18.54 -13.41
#